data_AF-A0A8J8JVH5-F1
#
_entry.id   AF-A0A8J8JVH5-F1
#
_cell.length_a   1.000
_cell.length_b   1.000
_cell.length_c   1.000
_cell.angle_alpha   90.00
_cell.angle_beta   90.00
_cell.angle_gamma   90.00
#
_symmetry.space_group_name_H-M   'P 1'
#
loop_
_entity.id
_entity.type
_entity.pdbx_description
1 polymer ?
#
loop_
_entity_poly.entity_id
_entity_poly.type
_entity_poly.pdbx_seq_one_letter_code
_entity_poly.pdbx_strand_id
1 'polypeptide(L)' 'MNIDAFIESGILQDYCLGVLSAQEMKHVEQMCTQYPPIAQQLQQLQTGLENYAASKTSHRKEVLKKQIWNAINKKDPNHS' A
#
# COMPACT_ATOMS: atom_id res chain seq x y z
N MET A 1 -12.46 19.02 15.70
CA MET A 1 -12.54 17.74 14.97
C MET A 1 -12.06 16.65 15.91
N ASN A 2 -12.81 15.55 16.08
CA ASN A 2 -12.40 14.45 16.96
C ASN A 2 -11.53 13.47 16.16
N ILE A 3 -10.24 13.43 16.48
CA ILE A 3 -9.26 12.55 15.84
C ILE A 3 -9.65 11.08 16.08
N ASP A 4 -10.11 10.76 17.28
CA ASP A 4 -10.57 9.41 17.65
C ASP A 4 -11.75 8.96 16.79
N ALA A 5 -12.77 9.80 16.61
CA ALA A 5 -13.91 9.49 15.75
C ALA A 5 -13.51 9.26 14.28
N PHE A 6 -12.47 9.94 13.80
CA PHE A 6 -11.92 9.72 12.46
C PHE A 6 -11.22 8.36 12.35
N ILE A 7 -10.42 7.99 13.36
CA ILE A 7 -9.74 6.68 13.42
C ILE A 7 -10.76 5.54 13.56
N GLU A 8 -11.78 5.71 14.41
CA GLU A 8 -12.83 4.72 14.64
C GLU A 8 -13.81 4.58 13.47
N SER A 9 -13.85 5.55 12.55
CA SER A 9 -14.76 5.53 11.38
C SER A 9 -14.48 4.40 10.39
N GLY A 10 -13.27 3.83 10.41
CA GLY A 10 -12.84 2.81 9.44
C GLY A 10 -12.15 3.38 8.18
N ILE A 11 -12.15 4.71 8.01
CA ILE A 11 -11.64 5.36 6.79
C ILE A 11 -10.16 5.07 6.50
N LEU A 12 -9.34 4.85 7.54
CA LEU A 12 -7.93 4.51 7.39
C LEU A 12 -7.73 3.09 6.88
N GLN A 13 -8.60 2.14 7.27
CA GLN A 13 -8.60 0.80 6.70
C GLN A 13 -9.00 0.84 5.22
N ASP A 14 -10.06 1.58 4.88
CA ASP A 14 -10.51 1.73 3.50
C ASP A 14 -9.44 2.39 2.61
N TYR A 15 -8.72 3.38 3.17
CA TYR A 15 -7.57 3.99 2.50
C TYR A 15 -6.48 2.95 2.21
N CYS A 16 -6.08 2.16 3.20
CA CYS A 16 -5.07 1.10 3.04
C CYS A 16 -5.50 0.02 2.03
N LEU A 17 -6.79 -0.28 1.95
CA LEU A 17 -7.36 -1.24 1.01
C LEU A 17 -7.55 -0.64 -0.40
N GLY A 18 -7.41 0.68 -0.57
CA GLY A 18 -7.55 1.36 -1.85
C GLY A 18 -9.01 1.40 -2.36
N VAL A 19 -9.99 1.32 -1.48
CA VAL A 19 -11.43 1.35 -1.84
C VAL A 19 -12.05 2.75 -1.76
N LEU A 20 -11.30 3.73 -1.25
CA LEU A 20 -11.73 5.12 -1.16
C LEU A 20 -11.78 5.82 -2.52
N SER A 21 -12.66 6.82 -2.62
CA SER A 21 -12.69 7.73 -3.76
C SER A 21 -11.48 8.67 -3.76
N ALA A 22 -11.12 9.23 -4.91
CA ALA A 22 -10.00 10.18 -5.03
C ALA A 22 -10.12 11.41 -4.10
N GLN A 23 -11.36 11.85 -3.82
CA GLN A 23 -11.63 12.95 -2.89
C GLN A 23 -11.37 12.56 -1.43
N GLU A 24 -11.75 11.33 -1.05
CA GLU A 24 -11.56 10.80 0.29
C GLU A 24 -10.08 10.49 0.56
N MET A 25 -9.36 9.98 -0.44
CA MET A 25 -7.91 9.81 -0.36
C MET A 25 -7.20 11.13 -0.04
N LYS A 26 -7.51 12.20 -0.80
CA LYS A 26 -6.96 13.53 -0.51
C LYS A 26 -7.32 14.03 0.88
N HIS A 27 -8.54 13.76 1.35
CA HIS A 27 -8.94 14.13 2.69
C HIS A 27 -8.11 13.43 3.76
N VAL A 28 -7.87 12.12 3.61
CA VAL A 28 -6.98 11.34 4.49
C VAL A 28 -5.55 11.90 4.47
N GLU A 29 -5.00 12.21 3.29
CA GLU A 29 -3.65 12.79 3.17
C GLU A 29 -3.53 14.16 3.87
N GLN A 30 -4.55 15.00 3.73
CA GLN A 30 -4.62 16.28 4.45
C GLN A 30 -4.70 16.05 5.97
N MET A 31 -5.50 15.08 6.41
CA MET A 31 -5.62 14.74 7.84
C MET A 31 -4.33 14.19 8.41
N CYS A 32 -3.61 13.34 7.68
CA CYS A 32 -2.28 12.86 8.06
C CYS A 32 -1.26 14.01 8.17
N THR A 33 -1.38 15.03 7.31
CA THR A 33 -0.49 16.22 7.34
C THR A 33 -0.81 17.14 8.51
N GLN A 34 -2.09 17.34 8.82
CA GLN A 34 -2.53 18.18 9.94
C GLN A 34 -2.36 17.49 11.30
N TYR A 35 -2.52 16.17 11.34
CA TYR A 35 -2.55 15.40 12.58
C TYR A 35 -1.58 14.20 12.49
N PRO A 36 -0.35 14.35 13.03
CA PRO A 36 0.61 13.26 13.17
C PRO A 36 0.06 11.96 13.76
N PRO A 37 -0.84 11.95 14.78
CA PRO A 37 -1.39 10.70 15.31
C PRO A 37 -2.20 9.91 14.27
N ILE A 38 -2.86 10.57 13.31
CA ILE A 38 -3.58 9.90 12.21
C ILE A 38 -2.58 9.20 11.29
N ALA A 39 -1.48 9.88 10.95
CA ALA A 39 -0.42 9.31 10.13
C ALA A 39 0.24 8.09 10.81
N GLN A 40 0.47 8.17 12.13
CA GLN A 40 1.00 7.03 12.90
C GLN A 40 0.06 5.82 12.86
N GLN A 41 -1.25 6.04 13.03
CA GLN A 41 -2.21 4.94 12.95
C GLN A 41 -2.27 4.32 11.54
N LEU A 42 -2.26 5.18 10.52
CA LEU A 42 -2.23 4.71 9.14
C LEU A 42 -0.99 3.84 8.87
N GLN A 43 0.19 4.25 9.36
CA GLN A 43 1.42 3.48 9.25
C GLN A 43 1.30 2.13 9.97
N GLN A 44 0.72 2.09 11.18
CA GLN A 44 0.51 0.85 11.92
C GLN A 44 -0.37 -0.14 11.16
N LEU A 45 -1.43 0.34 10.51
CA LEU A 45 -2.30 -0.47 9.67
C LEU A 45 -1.54 -1.04 8.46
N GLN A 46 -0.76 -0.20 7.76
CA GLN A 46 0.06 -0.63 6.62
C GLN A 46 1.08 -1.70 7.03
N THR A 47 1.84 -1.47 8.11
CA THR A 47 2.80 -2.44 8.62
C THR A 47 2.13 -3.76 9.03
N GLY A 48 0.93 -3.70 9.62
CA GLY A 48 0.14 -4.90 9.92
C GLY A 48 -0.22 -5.71 8.66
N LEU A 49 -0.65 -5.02 7.60
CA LEU A 49 -0.95 -5.64 6.31
C LEU A 49 0.29 -6.23 5.64
N GLU A 50 1.42 -5.52 5.67
CA GLU A 50 2.70 -6.00 5.16
C GLU A 50 3.15 -7.27 5.87
N ASN A 51 3.08 -7.30 7.21
CA ASN A 51 3.42 -8.47 8.01
C ASN A 51 2.49 -9.66 7.70
N TYR A 52 1.19 -9.41 7.57
CA TYR A 52 0.23 -10.42 7.17
C TYR A 52 0.56 -10.98 5.77
N ALA A 53 0.82 -10.11 4.79
CA ALA A 53 1.20 -10.52 3.43
C ALA A 53 2.53 -11.30 3.42
N ALA A 54 3.52 -10.86 4.20
CA ALA A 54 4.81 -11.53 4.34
C ALA A 54 4.66 -12.93 4.94
N SER A 55 3.84 -13.08 5.99
CA SER A 55 3.56 -14.39 6.59
C SER A 55 2.83 -15.36 5.65
N LYS A 56 2.01 -14.83 4.72
CA LYS A 56 1.22 -15.61 3.77
C LYS A 56 1.88 -15.78 2.40
N THR A 57 3.11 -15.28 2.20
CA THR A 57 3.83 -15.40 0.92
C THR A 57 4.27 -16.85 0.68
N SER A 58 3.35 -17.65 0.16
CA SER A 58 3.61 -19.03 -0.25
C SER A 58 4.40 -19.04 -1.56
N HIS A 59 5.73 -19.22 -1.44
CA HIS A 59 6.66 -19.92 -2.35
C HIS A 59 6.64 -19.68 -3.88
N ARG A 60 5.85 -18.75 -4.42
CA ARG A 60 5.66 -18.56 -5.88
C ARG A 60 6.77 -17.70 -6.53
N LYS A 61 8.02 -17.75 -6.03
CA LYS A 61 9.10 -16.86 -6.50
C LYS A 61 9.92 -17.41 -7.67
N GLU A 62 10.04 -18.72 -7.84
CA GLU A 62 11.01 -19.25 -8.81
C GLU A 62 10.57 -19.13 -10.27
N VAL A 63 9.31 -19.44 -10.58
CA VAL A 63 8.78 -19.33 -11.96
C VAL A 63 8.60 -17.88 -12.38
N LEU A 64 8.09 -17.02 -11.49
CA LEU A 64 7.84 -15.62 -11.80
C LEU A 64 9.15 -14.84 -12.00
N LYS A 65 10.19 -15.12 -11.20
CA LYS A 65 11.53 -14.53 -11.36
C LYS A 65 12.14 -14.84 -12.72
N LYS A 66 12.00 -16.09 -13.21
CA LYS A 66 12.47 -16.49 -14.55
C LYS A 66 11.72 -15.75 -15.66
N GLN A 67 10.40 -15.59 -15.56
CA GLN A 67 9.61 -14.85 -16.55
C GLN A 67 9.96 -13.35 -16.58
N ILE A 68 10.16 -12.72 -15.42
CA ILE A 68 10.57 -11.32 -15.33
C ILE A 68 11.95 -11.13 -15.96
N TRP A 69 12.92 -11.98 -15.63
CA TRP A 69 14.26 -11.91 -16.23
C TRP A 69 14.23 -12.06 -17.76
N ASN A 70 13.43 -13.01 -18.27
CA ASN A 70 13.32 -13.24 -19.70
C ASN A 70 12.64 -12.06 -20.44
N ALA A 71 11.68 -11.40 -19.79
CA ALA A 71 11.01 -10.21 -20.34
C ALA A 71 11.94 -8.98 -20.38
N ILE A 72 12.79 -8.80 -19.36
CA ILE A 72 13.78 -7.72 -19.32
C ILE A 72 14.84 -7.91 -20.43
N ASN A 73 15.32 -9.14 -20.62
CA ASN A 73 16.36 -9.45 -21.63
C ASN A 73 15.85 -9.39 -23.08
N LYS A 74 14.53 -9.44 -23.30
CA LYS A 74 13.92 -9.37 -24.64
C LYS A 74 13.86 -7.94 -25.20
N LYS A 75 14.14 -6.90 -24.38
CA LYS A 75 14.05 -5.49 -24.79
C LYS A 75 15.37 -4.90 -25.33
N ASP A 76 16.34 -5.74 -25.68
CA ASP A 76 17.53 -5.32 -26.42
C ASP A 76 17.71 -6.12 -27.72
N PRO A 77 16.98 -5.78 -28.80
CA PRO A 77 17.31 -6.24 -30.15
C PRO A 77 17.97 -5.15 -31.02
N ASN A 78 18.52 -4.07 -30.44
CA ASN A 78 19.19 -3.03 -31.24
C ASN A 78 20.25 -2.27 -30.44
N HIS A 79 21.45 -2.85 -30.37
CA HIS A 79 22.66 -2.05 -30.50
C HIS A 79 23.41 -2.59 -31.72
N SER A 80 23.02 -2.10 -32.90
CA SER A 80 23.88 -2.10 -34.11
C SER A 80 25.18 -1.35 -33.84
#